data_AF-A0A7C6AH48-F1
#
_entry.id   AF-A0A7C6AH48-F1
#
_cell.length_a   1.000
_cell.length_b   1.000
_cell.length_c   1.000
_cell.angle_alpha   90.00
_cell.angle_beta   90.00
_cell.angle_gamma   90.00
#
_symmetry.space_group_name_H-M   'P 1'
#
loop_
_entity.id
_entity.type
_entity.pdbx_description
1 polymer ?
#
loop_
_entity_poly.entity_id
_entity_poly.type
_entity_poly.pdbx_seq_one_letter_code
_entity_poly.pdbx_strand_id
1 'polypeptide(L)'
;TFKRAIKLINSRISILGKGVRFDSEDKIPPPAEVTFHEKIGAHDISVVHLLATQNFVDWVRDYLKSLGFDREIISDAQKELVESYIGEGFSYFVFDVVTLNKEVKTLEPIQYRFKTERLFYPLKITSLSSGNTTIELLILTPKMLSKFSGISIKRINLTHEPITITSDDLREINEDMYELLKENTEMKLRIWKIEGGLSSFEQDLIAK
;
A
#
# COMPACT_ATOMS: atom_id res chain seq x y z
N THR A 1 10.74 16.74 -14.56
CA THR A 1 10.87 15.56 -15.44
C THR A 1 9.79 14.52 -15.17
N PHE A 2 9.59 14.10 -13.91
CA PHE A 2 8.53 13.16 -13.47
C PHE A 2 7.11 13.44 -13.99
N LYS A 3 6.55 14.65 -13.77
CA LYS A 3 5.19 15.00 -14.25
C LYS A 3 4.99 14.80 -15.75
N ARG A 4 6.05 14.98 -16.57
CA ARG A 4 5.99 14.76 -18.02
C ARG A 4 5.96 13.26 -18.36
N ALA A 5 6.71 12.43 -17.63
CA ALA A 5 6.67 10.99 -17.77
C ALA A 5 5.30 10.43 -17.40
N ILE A 6 4.74 10.82 -16.26
CA ILE A 6 3.38 10.43 -15.85
C ILE A 6 2.33 10.87 -16.89
N LYS A 7 2.41 12.11 -17.38
CA LYS A 7 1.52 12.58 -18.45
C LYS A 7 1.62 11.72 -19.71
N LEU A 8 2.84 11.33 -20.10
CA LEU A 8 3.08 10.47 -21.25
C LEU A 8 2.50 9.07 -21.02
N ILE A 9 2.73 8.48 -19.85
CA ILE A 9 2.20 7.16 -19.45
C ILE A 9 0.67 7.17 -19.55
N ASN A 10 0.01 8.11 -18.87
CA ASN A 10 -1.46 8.22 -18.90
C ASN A 10 -1.99 8.47 -20.32
N SER A 11 -1.28 9.25 -21.16
CA SER A 11 -1.67 9.47 -22.55
C SER A 11 -1.61 8.18 -23.39
N ARG A 12 -0.60 7.33 -23.20
CA ARG A 12 -0.47 6.07 -23.95
C ARG A 12 -1.48 5.04 -23.51
N ILE A 13 -1.73 4.94 -22.21
CA ILE A 13 -2.75 4.03 -21.66
C ILE A 13 -4.14 4.41 -22.20
N SER A 14 -4.46 5.71 -22.27
CA SER A 14 -5.73 6.17 -22.85
C SER A 14 -5.93 5.79 -24.32
N ILE A 15 -4.84 5.55 -25.07
CA ILE A 15 -4.88 5.12 -26.47
C ILE A 15 -5.08 3.60 -26.57
N LEU A 16 -4.46 2.82 -25.69
CA LEU A 16 -4.63 1.36 -25.62
C LEU A 16 -6.08 0.97 -25.34
N GLY A 17 -6.78 1.70 -24.47
CA GLY A 17 -8.21 1.50 -24.18
C GLY A 17 -9.16 1.75 -25.37
N LYS A 18 -8.69 2.36 -26.47
CA LYS A 18 -9.51 2.60 -27.69
C LYS A 18 -9.59 1.39 -28.63
N GLY A 19 -8.94 0.27 -28.30
CA GLY A 19 -8.97 -0.96 -29.11
C GLY A 19 -10.33 -1.67 -29.14
N VAL A 20 -11.29 -1.26 -28.29
CA VAL A 20 -12.68 -1.70 -28.31
C VAL A 20 -13.48 -0.65 -29.06
N ARG A 21 -13.90 -0.97 -30.30
CA ARG A 21 -14.80 -0.12 -31.09
C ARG A 21 -16.14 0.02 -30.38
N PHE A 22 -16.33 1.12 -29.67
CA PHE A 22 -17.63 1.72 -29.45
C PHE A 22 -17.68 3.00 -30.28
N ASP A 23 -18.32 2.94 -31.44
CA ASP A 23 -18.74 4.13 -32.18
C ASP A 23 -19.81 4.85 -31.34
N SER A 24 -19.37 5.76 -30.49
CA SER A 24 -20.22 6.81 -29.90
C SER A 24 -19.33 7.95 -29.40
N GLU A 25 -19.76 9.18 -29.60
CA GLU A 25 -19.05 10.43 -29.30
C GLU A 25 -18.79 10.69 -27.81
N ASP A 26 -19.16 9.77 -26.91
CA ASP A 26 -18.89 9.85 -25.49
C ASP A 26 -17.56 9.15 -25.16
N LYS A 27 -16.49 9.95 -25.04
CA LYS A 27 -15.22 9.47 -24.48
C LYS A 27 -15.45 9.04 -23.04
N ILE A 28 -15.66 7.74 -22.81
CA ILE A 28 -15.64 7.18 -21.46
C ILE A 28 -14.25 7.46 -20.87
N PRO A 29 -14.16 8.23 -19.76
CA PRO A 29 -12.87 8.50 -19.13
C PRO A 29 -12.25 7.17 -18.65
N PRO A 30 -10.90 7.05 -18.64
CA PRO A 30 -10.27 5.83 -18.17
C PRO A 30 -10.68 5.55 -16.72
N PRO A 31 -10.84 4.28 -16.33
CA PRO A 31 -11.26 3.92 -14.97
C PRO A 31 -10.19 4.24 -13.91
N ALA A 32 -8.97 4.55 -14.32
CA ALA A 32 -7.89 4.95 -13.43
C ALA A 32 -6.85 5.84 -14.11
N GLU A 33 -5.98 6.43 -13.30
CA GLU A 33 -4.76 7.10 -13.75
C GLU A 33 -3.55 6.67 -12.91
N VAL A 34 -2.37 6.60 -13.54
CA VAL A 34 -1.11 6.45 -12.82
C VAL A 34 -0.72 7.82 -12.25
N THR A 35 -0.49 7.89 -10.95
CA THR A 35 -0.06 9.13 -10.27
C THR A 35 1.43 9.08 -9.93
N PHE A 36 1.98 7.88 -9.77
CA PHE A 36 3.40 7.65 -9.51
C PHE A 36 3.86 6.31 -10.10
N HIS A 37 5.09 6.29 -10.59
CA HIS A 37 5.77 5.08 -11.03
C HIS A 37 7.27 5.25 -10.76
N GLU A 38 7.88 4.30 -10.07
CA GLU A 38 9.32 4.28 -9.81
C GLU A 38 9.83 2.85 -9.64
N LYS A 39 11.05 2.59 -10.12
CA LYS A 39 11.76 1.34 -9.91
C LYS A 39 12.84 1.53 -8.86
N ILE A 40 12.70 0.86 -7.72
CA ILE A 40 13.60 0.93 -6.56
C ILE A 40 14.17 -0.46 -6.29
N GLY A 41 15.41 -0.70 -6.69
CA GLY A 41 16.02 -2.02 -6.59
C GLY A 41 15.22 -3.09 -7.37
N ALA A 42 14.70 -4.08 -6.65
CA ALA A 42 13.88 -5.16 -7.19
C ALA A 42 12.39 -4.82 -7.34
N HIS A 43 11.96 -3.69 -6.80
CA HIS A 43 10.57 -3.24 -6.76
C HIS A 43 10.27 -2.36 -7.98
N ASP A 44 9.21 -2.67 -8.71
CA ASP A 44 8.62 -1.82 -9.75
C ASP A 44 7.25 -1.34 -9.24
N ILE A 45 7.24 -0.12 -8.71
CA ILE A 45 6.14 0.41 -7.90
C ILE A 45 5.33 1.39 -8.73
N SER A 46 4.03 1.15 -8.83
CA SER A 46 3.07 2.06 -9.43
C SER A 46 1.97 2.44 -8.43
N VAL A 47 1.70 3.74 -8.29
CA VAL A 47 0.55 4.25 -7.54
C VAL A 47 -0.54 4.65 -8.53
N VAL A 48 -1.70 4.01 -8.41
CA VAL A 48 -2.84 4.18 -9.30
C VAL A 48 -3.99 4.81 -8.51
N HIS A 49 -4.58 5.87 -9.08
CA HIS A 49 -5.77 6.51 -8.56
C HIS A 49 -7.00 6.00 -9.33
N LEU A 50 -7.94 5.41 -8.60
CA LEU A 50 -9.22 4.91 -9.10
C LEU A 50 -10.15 6.08 -9.41
N LEU A 51 -10.65 6.13 -10.65
CA LEU A 51 -11.61 7.13 -11.12
C LEU A 51 -13.01 6.52 -11.35
N ALA A 52 -13.06 5.25 -11.75
CA ALA A 52 -14.29 4.48 -11.90
C ALA A 52 -14.05 3.01 -11.56
N THR A 53 -14.98 2.40 -10.84
CA THR A 53 -14.88 0.98 -10.42
C THR A 53 -14.97 0.01 -11.58
N GLN A 54 -15.77 0.36 -12.60
CA GLN A 54 -15.99 -0.47 -13.78
C GLN A 54 -14.68 -0.71 -14.54
N ASN A 55 -14.34 -1.98 -14.75
CA ASN A 55 -13.15 -2.43 -15.50
C ASN A 55 -11.80 -1.98 -14.90
N PHE A 56 -11.75 -1.58 -13.62
CA PHE A 56 -10.51 -1.12 -12.98
C PHE A 56 -9.40 -2.19 -13.02
N VAL A 57 -9.71 -3.43 -12.61
CA VAL A 57 -8.72 -4.51 -12.57
C VAL A 57 -8.20 -4.86 -13.96
N ASP A 58 -9.07 -4.84 -14.97
CA ASP A 58 -8.67 -5.07 -16.36
C ASP A 58 -7.76 -3.97 -16.88
N TRP A 59 -8.06 -2.71 -16.52
CA TRP A 59 -7.19 -1.57 -16.82
C TRP A 59 -5.81 -1.72 -16.17
N VAL A 60 -5.74 -2.16 -14.91
CA VAL A 60 -4.46 -2.40 -14.22
C VAL A 60 -3.68 -3.50 -14.93
N ARG A 61 -4.35 -4.59 -15.33
CA ARG A 61 -3.69 -5.69 -16.06
C ARG A 61 -3.10 -5.22 -17.39
N ASP A 62 -3.83 -4.42 -18.15
CA ASP A 62 -3.34 -3.85 -19.41
C ASP A 62 -2.20 -2.84 -19.19
N TYR A 63 -2.26 -2.08 -18.11
CA TYR A 63 -1.18 -1.19 -17.69
C TYR A 63 0.11 -1.98 -17.37
N LEU A 64 0.04 -2.99 -16.52
CA LEU A 64 1.19 -3.84 -16.20
C LEU A 64 1.74 -4.50 -17.47
N LYS A 65 0.86 -4.97 -18.37
CA LYS A 65 1.27 -5.50 -19.67
C LYS A 65 2.05 -4.49 -20.52
N SER A 66 1.66 -3.22 -20.48
CA SER A 66 2.39 -2.16 -21.19
C SER A 66 3.80 -1.93 -20.65
N LEU A 67 4.07 -2.34 -19.41
CA LEU A 67 5.40 -2.31 -18.79
C LEU A 67 6.24 -3.57 -19.09
N GLY A 68 5.68 -4.54 -19.83
CA GLY A 68 6.36 -5.80 -20.18
C GLY A 68 6.07 -6.95 -19.21
N PHE A 69 5.09 -6.80 -18.33
CA PHE A 69 4.67 -7.81 -17.36
C PHE A 69 3.54 -8.68 -17.94
N ASP A 70 3.61 -10.00 -17.82
CA ASP A 70 2.64 -10.91 -18.44
C ASP A 70 1.21 -10.84 -17.86
N ARG A 71 0.23 -11.34 -18.62
CA ARG A 71 -1.20 -11.24 -18.27
C ARG A 71 -1.61 -12.01 -17.00
N GLU A 72 -0.85 -13.03 -16.59
CA GLU A 72 -1.18 -13.89 -15.44
C GLU A 72 -0.68 -13.33 -14.09
N ILE A 73 -0.27 -12.05 -14.04
CA ILE A 73 0.33 -11.47 -12.84
C ILE A 73 -0.67 -11.15 -11.73
N ILE A 74 -1.94 -10.92 -12.09
CA ILE A 74 -3.00 -10.68 -11.10
C ILE A 74 -3.86 -11.94 -11.02
N SER A 75 -3.76 -12.66 -9.90
CA SER A 75 -4.59 -13.83 -9.60
C SER A 75 -6.04 -13.43 -9.29
N ASP A 76 -6.97 -14.39 -9.37
CA ASP A 76 -8.37 -14.15 -9.01
C ASP A 76 -8.52 -13.69 -7.56
N ALA A 77 -7.74 -14.26 -6.63
CA ALA A 77 -7.73 -13.85 -5.23
C ALA A 77 -7.23 -12.40 -5.04
N GLN A 78 -6.23 -11.97 -5.83
CA GLN A 78 -5.78 -10.57 -5.82
C GLN A 78 -6.84 -9.64 -6.41
N LYS A 79 -7.54 -10.06 -7.46
CA LYS A 79 -8.67 -9.31 -8.04
C LYS A 79 -9.77 -9.12 -6.99
N GLU A 80 -10.20 -10.19 -6.33
CA GLU A 80 -11.21 -10.14 -5.27
C GLU A 80 -10.78 -9.22 -4.11
N LEU A 81 -9.50 -9.27 -3.71
CA LEU A 81 -8.97 -8.37 -2.70
C LEU A 81 -9.03 -6.90 -3.13
N VAL A 82 -8.64 -6.59 -4.38
CA VAL A 82 -8.74 -5.24 -4.93
C VAL A 82 -10.19 -4.76 -4.93
N GLU A 83 -11.13 -5.57 -5.43
CA GLU A 83 -12.56 -5.25 -5.43
C GLU A 83 -13.10 -5.03 -4.01
N SER A 84 -12.61 -5.80 -3.03
CA SER A 84 -12.96 -5.62 -1.63
C SER A 84 -12.48 -4.28 -1.07
N TYR A 85 -11.25 -3.85 -1.36
CA TYR A 85 -10.75 -2.52 -0.97
C TYR A 85 -11.51 -1.38 -1.65
N ILE A 86 -11.91 -1.55 -2.92
CA ILE A 86 -12.79 -0.60 -3.59
C ILE A 86 -14.12 -0.48 -2.84
N GLY A 87 -14.71 -1.61 -2.45
CA GLY A 87 -15.95 -1.65 -1.65
C GLY A 87 -15.82 -0.99 -0.26
N GLU A 88 -14.62 -0.99 0.31
CA GLU A 88 -14.29 -0.30 1.57
C GLU A 88 -14.00 1.21 1.40
N GLY A 89 -14.00 1.70 0.16
CA GLY A 89 -13.83 3.12 -0.16
C GLY A 89 -12.38 3.56 -0.41
N PHE A 90 -11.44 2.63 -0.61
CA PHE A 90 -10.08 2.97 -1.03
C PHE A 90 -10.06 3.41 -2.49
N SER A 91 -9.38 4.51 -2.77
CA SER A 91 -9.27 5.10 -4.12
C SER A 91 -7.83 5.17 -4.64
N TYR A 92 -6.84 4.83 -3.83
CA TYR A 92 -5.43 4.76 -4.23
C TYR A 92 -4.90 3.36 -3.98
N PHE A 93 -4.25 2.80 -5.00
CA PHE A 93 -3.70 1.46 -4.99
C PHE A 93 -2.21 1.50 -5.32
N VAL A 94 -1.43 0.73 -4.59
CA VAL A 94 -0.03 0.48 -4.91
C VAL A 94 0.08 -0.90 -5.52
N PHE A 95 0.61 -0.96 -6.74
CA PHE A 95 1.02 -2.20 -7.38
C PHE A 95 2.54 -2.26 -7.39
N ASP A 96 3.09 -3.18 -6.61
CA ASP A 96 4.52 -3.41 -6.47
C ASP A 96 4.86 -4.77 -7.09
N VAL A 97 5.48 -4.73 -8.27
CA VAL A 97 5.95 -5.95 -8.96
C VAL A 97 7.39 -6.21 -8.55
N VAL A 98 7.59 -7.25 -7.75
CA VAL A 98 8.91 -7.62 -7.22
C VAL A 98 9.56 -8.68 -8.11
N THR A 99 10.76 -8.38 -8.62
CA THR A 99 11.55 -9.36 -9.38
C THR A 99 12.47 -10.15 -8.45
N LEU A 100 12.21 -11.44 -8.29
CA LEU A 100 13.05 -12.34 -7.48
C LEU A 100 14.17 -12.94 -8.33
N ASN A 101 15.41 -12.74 -7.91
CA ASN A 101 16.57 -13.43 -8.49
C ASN A 101 16.80 -14.78 -7.81
N LYS A 102 17.48 -15.71 -8.49
CA LYS A 102 17.81 -17.04 -7.92
C LYS A 102 18.75 -16.98 -6.71
N GLU A 103 19.42 -15.85 -6.52
CA GLU A 103 20.25 -15.58 -5.35
C GLU A 103 19.39 -15.04 -4.21
N VAL A 104 19.50 -15.63 -3.03
CA VAL A 104 18.88 -15.11 -1.81
C VAL A 104 19.52 -13.76 -1.50
N LYS A 105 18.82 -12.67 -1.78
CA LYS A 105 19.18 -11.31 -1.39
C LYS A 105 18.07 -10.74 -0.52
N THR A 106 18.46 -10.06 0.54
CA THR A 106 17.55 -9.19 1.29
C THR A 106 17.03 -8.13 0.32
N LEU A 107 15.70 -8.01 0.22
CA LEU A 107 15.07 -6.95 -0.55
C LEU A 107 15.16 -5.65 0.24
N GLU A 108 15.55 -4.56 -0.44
CA GLU A 108 15.60 -3.23 0.17
C GLU A 108 14.21 -2.82 0.65
N PRO A 109 14.05 -2.41 1.92
CA PRO A 109 12.75 -1.99 2.44
C PRO A 109 12.20 -0.78 1.68
N ILE A 110 10.90 -0.80 1.41
CA ILE A 110 10.18 0.32 0.78
C ILE A 110 9.42 1.10 1.83
N GLN A 111 9.57 2.43 1.80
CA GLN A 111 8.82 3.35 2.64
C GLN A 111 7.73 4.06 1.84
N TYR A 112 6.48 3.90 2.25
CA TYR A 112 5.36 4.67 1.71
C TYR A 112 5.06 5.88 2.60
N ARG A 113 5.09 7.08 2.01
CA ARG A 113 4.76 8.35 2.69
C ARG A 113 3.57 9.00 2.01
N PHE A 114 2.49 9.19 2.76
CA PHE A 114 1.29 9.88 2.28
C PHE A 114 0.58 10.59 3.44
N LYS A 115 -0.16 11.64 3.13
CA LYS A 115 -0.95 12.36 4.13
C LYS A 115 -2.20 11.57 4.46
N THR A 116 -2.45 11.32 5.74
CA THR A 116 -3.63 10.63 6.25
C THR A 116 -3.99 11.15 7.63
N GLU A 117 -5.27 11.13 7.97
CA GLU A 117 -5.77 11.41 9.33
C GLU A 117 -5.88 10.13 10.18
N ARG A 118 -5.50 8.98 9.62
CA ARG A 118 -5.63 7.66 10.24
C ARG A 118 -4.29 6.95 10.24
N LEU A 119 -4.00 6.22 11.31
CA LEU A 119 -3.00 5.17 11.27
C LEU A 119 -3.54 4.03 10.42
N PHE A 120 -2.71 3.52 9.51
CA PHE A 120 -3.05 2.45 8.59
C PHE A 120 -1.89 1.46 8.49
N TYR A 121 -2.17 0.17 8.58
CA TYR A 121 -1.23 -0.90 8.23
C TYR A 121 -1.97 -2.04 7.52
N PRO A 122 -1.52 -2.45 6.30
CA PRO A 122 -2.24 -3.38 5.45
C PRO A 122 -2.03 -4.83 5.90
N LEU A 123 -2.86 -5.30 6.82
CA LEU A 123 -2.83 -6.70 7.28
C LEU A 123 -3.60 -7.59 6.33
N LYS A 124 -4.70 -7.10 5.77
CA LYS A 124 -5.63 -7.89 4.99
C LYS A 124 -4.99 -8.50 3.76
N ILE A 125 -4.05 -7.80 3.13
CA ILE A 125 -3.29 -8.33 1.98
C ILE A 125 -2.48 -9.59 2.32
N THR A 126 -2.06 -9.75 3.58
CA THR A 126 -1.27 -10.93 4.00
C THR A 126 -2.10 -12.23 3.99
N SER A 127 -3.43 -12.14 4.05
CA SER A 127 -4.35 -13.28 3.97
C SER A 127 -4.29 -14.06 2.66
N LEU A 128 -3.73 -13.48 1.60
CA LEU A 128 -3.50 -14.16 0.32
C LEU A 128 -2.42 -15.24 0.41
N SER A 129 -1.65 -15.26 1.50
CA SER A 129 -0.61 -16.25 1.78
C SER A 129 -1.06 -17.23 2.86
N SER A 130 -0.37 -18.36 2.96
CA SER A 130 -0.65 -19.42 3.94
C SER A 130 0.52 -19.61 4.90
N GLY A 131 0.22 -20.11 6.10
CA GLY A 131 1.20 -20.33 7.16
C GLY A 131 1.01 -19.41 8.35
N ASN A 132 1.89 -19.56 9.34
CA ASN A 132 1.93 -18.70 10.53
C ASN A 132 2.98 -17.61 10.33
N THR A 133 2.71 -16.45 10.90
CA THR A 133 3.62 -15.31 10.87
C THR A 133 3.68 -14.61 12.23
N THR A 134 4.75 -13.84 12.40
CA THR A 134 4.95 -12.89 13.47
C THR A 134 5.15 -11.52 12.83
N ILE A 135 4.31 -10.56 13.20
CA ILE A 135 4.38 -9.18 12.74
C ILE A 135 4.85 -8.34 13.92
N GLU A 136 5.95 -7.60 13.74
CA GLU A 136 6.43 -6.61 14.70
C GLU A 136 6.18 -5.21 14.14
N LEU A 137 5.37 -4.42 14.84
CA LEU A 137 5.00 -3.06 14.46
C LEU A 137 5.58 -2.06 15.44
N LEU A 138 6.46 -1.19 14.95
CA LEU A 138 6.86 0.03 15.63
C LEU A 138 5.78 1.10 15.43
N ILE A 139 5.14 1.53 16.50
CA ILE A 139 4.01 2.45 16.46
C ILE A 139 4.34 3.72 17.23
N LEU A 140 4.31 4.84 16.51
CA LEU A 140 4.45 6.19 17.04
C LEU A 140 3.15 6.95 16.85
N THR A 141 2.56 7.42 17.95
CA THR A 141 1.33 8.22 17.91
C THR A 141 1.35 9.32 18.96
N PRO A 142 0.76 10.51 18.72
CA PRO A 142 0.73 11.59 19.72
C PRO A 142 -0.01 11.21 21.02
N LYS A 143 -0.94 10.25 20.93
CA LYS A 143 -1.75 9.74 22.05
C LYS A 143 -1.78 8.22 22.04
N MET A 144 -2.18 7.62 23.15
CA MET A 144 -2.39 6.18 23.26
C MET A 144 -3.52 5.72 22.32
N LEU A 145 -3.23 4.72 21.49
CA LEU A 145 -4.28 4.06 20.68
C LEU A 145 -5.14 3.19 21.58
N SER A 146 -6.43 3.50 21.65
CA SER A 146 -7.44 2.75 22.41
C SER A 146 -8.55 2.17 21.54
N LYS A 147 -8.70 2.64 20.30
CA LYS A 147 -9.71 2.19 19.35
C LYS A 147 -9.09 1.96 17.99
N PHE A 148 -9.12 0.72 17.52
CA PHE A 148 -8.61 0.31 16.23
C PHE A 148 -9.32 -0.95 15.73
N SER A 149 -9.30 -1.18 14.42
CA SER A 149 -9.83 -2.39 13.75
C SER A 149 -8.71 -3.35 13.34
N GLY A 150 -9.04 -4.47 12.71
CA GLY A 150 -8.08 -5.40 12.11
C GLY A 150 -7.43 -6.39 13.09
N ILE A 151 -7.16 -5.95 14.32
CA ILE A 151 -6.52 -6.79 15.34
C ILE A 151 -7.27 -6.68 16.66
N SER A 152 -7.56 -7.81 17.27
CA SER A 152 -8.03 -7.85 18.66
C SER A 152 -6.89 -7.51 19.61
N ILE A 153 -7.15 -6.65 20.61
CA ILE A 153 -6.14 -6.29 21.62
C ILE A 153 -5.54 -7.50 22.34
N LYS A 154 -6.29 -8.61 22.44
CA LYS A 154 -5.80 -9.87 23.04
C LYS A 154 -4.72 -10.57 22.22
N ARG A 155 -4.56 -10.22 20.94
CA ARG A 155 -3.52 -10.74 20.03
C ARG A 155 -2.26 -9.89 20.03
N ILE A 156 -2.25 -8.77 20.75
CA ILE A 156 -1.13 -7.84 20.79
C ILE A 156 -0.31 -8.15 22.04
N ASN A 157 0.92 -8.62 21.83
CA ASN A 157 1.91 -8.71 22.87
C ASN A 157 2.74 -7.42 22.86
N LEU A 158 2.76 -6.73 24.01
CA LEU A 158 3.66 -5.59 24.20
C LEU A 158 5.04 -6.12 24.56
N THR A 159 6.06 -5.70 23.83
CA THR A 159 7.46 -6.04 24.18
C THR A 159 8.00 -5.15 25.31
N HIS A 160 7.35 -4.02 25.56
CA HIS A 160 7.64 -3.09 26.64
C HIS A 160 6.37 -2.27 26.98
N GLU A 161 6.34 -1.68 28.17
CA GLU A 161 5.31 -0.69 28.51
C GLU A 161 5.40 0.54 27.60
N PRO A 162 4.28 1.14 27.16
CA PRO A 162 4.29 2.32 26.31
C PRO A 162 5.12 3.45 26.94
N ILE A 163 6.10 3.97 26.20
CA ILE A 163 6.94 5.08 26.67
C ILE A 163 6.59 6.36 25.93
N THR A 164 6.82 7.50 26.59
CA THR A 164 6.76 8.81 25.95
C THR A 164 8.15 9.16 25.47
N ILE A 165 8.27 9.52 24.20
CA ILE A 165 9.52 10.00 23.61
C ILE A 165 9.35 11.45 23.16
N THR A 166 10.42 12.21 23.24
CA THR A 166 10.53 13.58 22.75
C THR A 166 10.95 13.60 21.28
N SER A 167 10.89 14.78 20.65
CA SER A 167 11.44 14.96 19.31
C SER A 167 12.94 14.69 19.22
N ASP A 168 13.71 14.96 20.31
CA ASP A 168 15.15 14.70 20.35
C ASP A 168 15.44 13.19 20.42
N ASP A 169 14.69 12.44 21.23
CA ASP A 169 14.77 10.97 21.28
C ASP A 169 14.48 10.36 19.89
N LEU A 170 13.46 10.88 19.19
CA LEU A 170 13.10 10.40 17.86
C LEU A 170 14.20 10.68 16.84
N ARG A 171 14.88 11.82 16.94
CA ARG A 171 16.02 12.16 16.08
C ARG A 171 17.20 11.23 16.32
N GLU A 172 17.46 10.86 17.57
CA GLU A 172 18.50 9.87 17.91
C GLU A 172 18.21 8.49 17.32
N ILE A 173 16.92 8.08 17.30
CA ILE A 173 16.50 6.81 16.71
C ILE A 173 16.61 6.83 15.18
N ASN A 174 16.04 7.85 14.54
CA ASN A 174 15.99 7.94 13.08
C ASN A 174 15.64 9.36 12.59
N GLU A 175 16.56 9.99 11.85
CA GLU A 175 16.39 11.34 11.29
C GLU A 175 15.19 11.45 10.32
N ASP A 176 14.94 10.44 9.49
CA ASP A 176 13.83 10.46 8.52
C ASP A 176 12.46 10.40 9.22
N MET A 177 12.36 9.65 10.31
CA MET A 177 11.17 9.59 11.15
C MET A 177 10.97 10.91 11.91
N TYR A 178 12.05 11.50 12.42
CA TYR A 178 12.02 12.84 12.99
C TYR A 178 11.47 13.85 11.99
N GLU A 179 12.06 13.95 10.79
CA GLU A 179 11.60 14.90 9.77
C GLU A 179 10.13 14.70 9.35
N LEU A 180 9.65 13.45 9.37
CA LEU A 180 8.25 13.12 9.08
C LEU A 180 7.29 13.57 10.19
N LEU A 181 7.73 13.52 11.45
CA LEU A 181 6.87 13.63 12.63
C LEU A 181 7.19 14.86 13.51
N LYS A 182 8.15 15.70 13.11
CA LYS A 182 8.71 16.84 13.86
C LYS A 182 7.71 17.88 14.36
N GLU A 183 6.51 17.92 13.78
CA GLU A 183 5.41 18.77 14.26
C GLU A 183 4.87 18.34 15.63
N ASN A 184 5.22 17.12 16.10
CA ASN A 184 4.85 16.61 17.40
C ASN A 184 6.02 16.74 18.38
N THR A 185 5.78 17.39 19.52
CA THR A 185 6.80 17.58 20.58
C THR A 185 7.00 16.32 21.43
N GLU A 186 5.94 15.52 21.58
CA GLU A 186 5.95 14.26 22.32
C GLU A 186 5.12 13.20 21.60
N MET A 187 5.57 11.95 21.67
CA MET A 187 4.88 10.81 21.07
C MET A 187 4.88 9.61 22.01
N LYS A 188 3.87 8.75 21.89
CA LYS A 188 3.83 7.44 22.52
C LYS A 188 4.47 6.42 21.58
N LEU A 189 5.57 5.85 22.01
CA LEU A 189 6.28 4.76 21.34
C LEU A 189 5.84 3.42 21.90
N ARG A 190 5.50 2.49 21.00
CA ARG A 190 5.14 1.11 21.31
C ARG A 190 5.67 0.18 20.24
N ILE A 191 6.10 -1.00 20.64
CA ILE A 191 6.37 -2.12 19.74
C ILE A 191 5.32 -3.20 20.01
N TRP A 192 4.50 -3.48 19.00
CA TRP A 192 3.48 -4.52 19.05
C TRP A 192 4.00 -5.76 18.36
N LYS A 193 3.99 -6.90 19.06
CA LYS A 193 4.21 -8.21 18.47
C LYS A 193 2.88 -8.92 18.30
N ILE A 194 2.53 -9.27 17.06
CA ILE A 194 1.27 -9.91 16.69
C ILE A 194 1.59 -11.25 16.05
N GLU A 195 1.03 -12.32 16.59
CA GLU A 195 1.22 -13.68 16.08
C GLU A 195 -0.10 -14.25 15.54
N GLY A 196 0.01 -15.13 14.54
CA GLY A 196 -1.10 -15.95 14.08
C GLY A 196 -0.99 -16.42 12.63
N GLY A 197 -2.01 -17.14 12.20
CA GLY A 197 -2.13 -17.60 10.82
C GLY A 197 -2.39 -16.43 9.87
N LEU A 198 -1.74 -16.43 8.71
CA LEU A 198 -1.88 -15.39 7.68
C LEU A 198 -3.34 -15.22 7.23
N SER A 199 -4.08 -16.33 7.10
CA SER A 199 -5.51 -16.31 6.77
C SER A 199 -6.41 -15.66 7.82
N SER A 200 -5.91 -15.44 9.06
CA SER A 200 -6.70 -14.80 10.13
C SER A 200 -6.72 -13.27 10.07
N PHE A 201 -5.93 -12.66 9.17
CA PHE A 201 -5.85 -11.22 9.00
C PHE A 201 -6.85 -10.78 7.91
N GLU A 202 -8.13 -10.72 8.26
CA GLU A 202 -9.21 -10.43 7.30
C GLU A 202 -9.50 -8.92 7.13
N GLN A 203 -8.89 -8.08 7.97
CA GLN A 203 -9.11 -6.63 8.01
C GLN A 203 -7.79 -5.90 8.31
N ASP A 204 -7.69 -4.66 7.83
CA ASP A 204 -6.54 -3.81 8.11
C ASP A 204 -6.56 -3.18 9.50
N LEU A 205 -5.36 -2.90 10.01
CA LEU A 205 -5.20 -2.10 11.21
C LEU A 205 -5.45 -0.64 10.86
N ILE A 206 -6.60 -0.13 11.30
CA ILE A 206 -6.99 1.27 11.10
C ILE A 206 -7.30 1.88 12.46
N ALA A 207 -6.71 3.04 12.74
CA ALA A 207 -7.01 3.82 13.93
C ALA A 207 -7.18 5.31 13.60
N LYS A 208 -8.09 5.98 14.32
CA LYS A 208 -8.35 7.42 14.25
C LYS A 208 -7.85 8.11 15.50
#